data_AF-A0AA39RA11-F1
#
_entry.id   AF-A0AA39RA11-F1
#
_cell.length_a   1.000
_cell.length_b   1.000
_cell.length_c   1.000
_cell.angle_alpha   90.00
_cell.angle_beta   90.00
_cell.angle_gamma   90.00
#
_symmetry.space_group_name_H-M   'P 1'
#
loop_
_entity.id
_entity.type
_entity.pdbx_description
1 polymer ?
#
loop_
_entity_poly.entity_id
_entity_poly.type
_entity_poly.pdbx_seq_one_letter_code
_entity_poly.pdbx_strand_id
1 'polypeptide(L)'
;MLRQNIMCNAHVGIIPHHWIKQSPDPFANFNTWHKCRDIGAVEKWIEEHAIPEVEGEGSLPRPEGDRKMDFREAASLKIVDEMDVIYPGSALWSS
;
A
#
# COMPACT_ATOMS: atom_id res chain seq x y z
N MET A 1 3.39 2.36 26.23
CA MET A 1 2.27 2.55 25.28
C MET A 1 2.72 2.92 23.86
N LEU A 2 3.70 3.81 23.66
CA LEU A 2 4.22 4.16 22.31
C LEU A 2 4.74 2.95 21.51
N ARG A 3 5.58 2.10 22.13
CA ARG A 3 6.09 0.88 21.48
C ARG A 3 4.96 -0.01 20.98
N GLN A 4 3.96 -0.31 21.81
CA GLN A 4 2.82 -1.15 21.39
C GLN A 4 1.98 -0.48 20.30
N ASN A 5 1.82 0.85 20.33
CA ASN A 5 1.12 1.59 19.29
C ASN A 5 1.86 1.50 17.95
N ILE A 6 3.17 1.75 17.91
CA ILE A 6 3.97 1.62 16.68
C ILE A 6 3.90 0.17 16.16
N MET A 7 4.01 -0.80 17.06
CA MET A 7 4.02 -2.22 16.69
C MET A 7 2.68 -2.70 16.10
N CYS A 8 1.56 -2.25 16.66
CA CYS A 8 0.22 -2.57 16.15
C CYS A 8 -0.15 -1.80 14.87
N ASN A 9 0.46 -0.64 14.64
CA ASN A 9 0.23 0.17 13.44
C ASN A 9 1.27 -0.09 12.33
N ALA A 10 2.24 -0.98 12.56
CA ALA A 10 3.18 -1.40 11.53
C ALA A 10 2.41 -2.12 10.41
N HIS A 11 2.47 -1.55 9.21
CA HIS A 11 1.70 -2.01 8.06
C HIS A 11 2.59 -2.84 7.12
N VAL A 12 2.09 -4.02 6.73
CA VAL A 12 2.70 -4.92 5.72
C VAL A 12 1.77 -5.20 4.55
N GLY A 13 0.61 -4.53 4.52
CA GLY A 13 -0.26 -4.61 3.36
C GLY A 13 0.29 -3.81 2.21
N ILE A 14 -0.35 -3.96 1.06
CA ILE A 14 -0.04 -3.20 -0.14
C ILE A 14 -0.47 -1.76 0.08
N ILE A 15 0.45 -0.83 -0.17
CA ILE A 15 0.16 0.62 -0.20
C ILE A 15 0.02 1.01 -1.68
N PRO A 16 -1.21 1.16 -2.20
CA PRO A 16 -1.40 1.58 -3.57
C PRO A 16 -0.95 3.03 -3.74
N HIS A 17 -0.34 3.29 -4.89
CA HIS A 17 0.19 4.59 -5.27
C HIS A 17 -0.63 5.10 -6.46
N HIS A 18 -1.43 6.14 -6.23
CA HIS A 18 -2.32 6.69 -7.26
C HIS A 18 -1.73 7.94 -7.89
N TRP A 19 -1.76 8.01 -9.21
CA TRP A 19 -1.44 9.25 -9.91
C TRP A 19 -2.54 10.28 -9.67
N ILE A 20 -2.19 11.43 -9.09
CA ILE A 20 -3.12 12.55 -8.89
C ILE A 20 -2.85 13.66 -9.89
N LYS A 21 -3.85 14.49 -10.18
CA LYS A 21 -3.70 15.63 -11.12
C LYS A 21 -2.73 16.70 -10.61
N GLN A 22 -2.64 16.86 -9.29
CA GLN A 22 -1.87 17.95 -8.65
C GLN A 22 -0.37 17.65 -8.46
N SER A 23 0.08 16.42 -8.66
CA SER A 23 1.46 16.00 -8.38
C SER A 23 2.05 15.23 -9.56
N PRO A 24 3.33 15.46 -9.91
CA PRO A 24 4.05 14.62 -10.87
C PRO A 24 4.30 13.22 -10.31
N ASP A 25 4.39 13.07 -8.99
CA ASP A 25 4.63 11.80 -8.28
C ASP A 25 3.32 11.17 -7.78
N PRO A 26 3.26 9.84 -7.66
CA PRO A 26 2.05 9.18 -7.23
C PRO A 26 1.82 9.38 -5.72
N PHE A 27 0.56 9.56 -5.35
CA PHE A 27 0.11 9.71 -3.98
C PHE A 27 -0.09 8.34 -3.34
N ALA A 28 0.64 8.07 -2.26
CA ALA A 28 0.48 6.85 -1.47
C ALA A 28 -0.82 6.89 -0.66
N ASN A 29 -1.70 5.93 -0.89
CA ASN A 29 -2.93 5.78 -0.11
C ASN A 29 -2.67 4.92 1.14
N PHE A 30 -2.69 5.55 2.31
CA PHE A 30 -2.51 4.89 3.60
C PHE A 30 -3.84 4.51 4.28
N ASN A 31 -4.98 4.66 3.60
CA ASN A 31 -6.30 4.32 4.11
C ASN A 31 -6.55 2.81 4.09
N THR A 32 -5.67 2.10 4.80
CA THR A 32 -5.64 0.65 4.96
C THR A 32 -6.35 0.24 6.25
N TRP A 33 -6.86 -0.98 6.32
CA TRP A 33 -7.30 -1.54 7.61
C TRP A 33 -6.08 -2.02 8.40
N HIS A 34 -5.97 -1.54 9.64
CA HIS A 34 -4.90 -1.93 10.54
C HIS A 34 -5.32 -3.14 11.39
N LYS A 35 -4.50 -4.19 11.39
CA LYS A 35 -4.61 -5.34 12.30
C LYS A 35 -3.25 -5.52 12.98
N CYS A 36 -3.22 -5.64 14.31
CA CYS A 36 -1.99 -5.92 15.02
C CYS A 36 -1.40 -7.25 14.53
N ARG A 37 -0.10 -7.27 14.18
CA ARG A 37 0.62 -8.47 13.73
C ARG A 37 1.90 -8.66 14.55
N ASP A 38 2.43 -9.87 14.51
CA ASP A 38 3.76 -10.15 15.06
C ASP A 38 4.84 -9.56 14.14
N ILE A 39 5.63 -8.64 14.68
CA ILE A 39 6.65 -7.93 13.92
C ILE A 39 7.86 -8.80 13.59
N GLY A 40 8.21 -9.78 14.43
CA GLY A 40 9.33 -10.67 14.12
C GLY A 40 9.02 -11.53 12.89
N ALA A 41 7.77 -11.99 12.77
CA ALA A 41 7.32 -12.72 11.59
C ALA A 41 7.32 -11.85 10.32
N VAL A 42 6.94 -10.58 10.46
CA VAL A 42 6.96 -9.59 9.38
C VAL A 42 8.38 -9.29 8.90
N GLU A 43 9.30 -9.02 9.82
CA GLU A 43 10.69 -8.71 9.51
C GLU A 43 11.33 -9.85 8.72
N LYS A 44 11.17 -11.08 9.22
CA LYS A 44 11.66 -12.28 8.52
C LYS A 44 11.06 -12.42 7.12
N TRP A 45 9.77 -12.19 6.95
CA TRP A 45 9.13 -12.28 5.63
C TRP A 45 9.67 -11.22 4.67
N ILE A 46 9.88 -9.99 5.14
CA ILE A 46 10.47 -8.90 4.33
C ILE A 46 11.87 -9.29 3.89
N GLU A 47 12.72 -9.78 4.79
CA GLU A 47 14.09 -10.22 4.46
C GLU A 47 14.10 -11.34 3.41
N GLU A 48 13.16 -12.28 3.49
CA GLU A 48 13.05 -13.41 2.55
C GLU A 48 12.49 -13.03 1.17
N HIS A 49 11.65 -11.98 1.09
CA HIS A 49 10.89 -11.63 -0.12
C HIS A 49 11.24 -10.25 -0.70
N ALA A 50 12.18 -9.52 -0.09
CA ALA A 50 12.64 -8.24 -0.60
C ALA A 50 13.19 -8.42 -2.02
N ILE A 51 12.64 -7.66 -2.95
CA ILE A 51 13.20 -7.56 -4.29
C ILE A 51 14.56 -6.85 -4.20
N PRO A 52 15.59 -7.31 -4.93
CA PRO A 52 16.87 -6.63 -4.96
C PRO A 52 16.68 -5.19 -5.43
N GLU A 53 17.38 -4.26 -4.80
CA GLU A 53 17.36 -2.85 -5.19
C GLU A 53 17.80 -2.76 -6.66
N VAL A 54 16.90 -2.28 -7.51
CA VAL A 54 17.17 -2.13 -8.93
C VAL A 54 17.99 -0.86 -9.09
N GLU A 55 19.27 -1.00 -9.44
CA GLU A 55 20.12 0.17 -9.68
C GLU A 55 19.56 0.98 -10.87
N GLY A 56 19.04 2.17 -10.58
CA GLY A 56 18.44 3.08 -11.54
C GLY A 56 17.55 4.09 -10.82
N GLU A 57 17.77 5.38 -11.06
CA GLU A 57 17.10 6.48 -10.36
C GLU A 57 15.56 6.35 -10.38
N GLY A 58 15.00 6.01 -9.22
CA GLY A 58 14.11 6.94 -8.52
C GLY A 58 12.65 7.04 -8.97
N SER A 59 12.18 6.34 -9.98
CA SER A 59 10.73 6.23 -10.20
C SER A 59 10.39 5.04 -11.08
N LEU A 60 9.56 4.13 -10.56
CA LEU A 60 8.81 3.24 -11.44
C LEU A 60 8.01 4.15 -12.40
N PRO A 61 8.21 4.05 -13.72
CA PRO A 61 7.53 4.92 -14.66
C PRO A 61 6.03 4.67 -14.57
N ARG A 62 5.24 5.74 -14.70
CA ARG A 62 3.79 5.63 -14.72
C ARG A 62 3.34 4.64 -15.82
N PRO A 63 2.55 3.61 -15.46
CA PRO A 63 1.99 2.69 -16.43
C PRO A 63 1.15 3.40 -17.49
N GLU A 64 1.25 2.93 -18.73
CA GLU A 64 0.48 3.50 -19.85
C GLU A 64 -1.01 3.15 -19.68
N GLY A 65 -1.87 4.18 -19.73
CA GLY A 65 -3.32 4.03 -19.57
C GLY A 65 -3.90 4.35 -18.18
N ASP A 66 -3.07 4.58 -17.15
CA ASP A 66 -3.58 4.87 -15.80
C ASP A 66 -4.40 6.17 -15.75
N ARG A 67 -5.47 6.27 -14.96
CA ARG A 67 -6.17 7.55 -14.76
C ARG A 67 -5.43 8.44 -13.75
N LYS A 68 -5.36 9.76 -14.01
CA LYS A 68 -5.03 10.74 -12.95
C LYS A 68 -6.27 11.09 -12.12
N MET A 69 -6.29 10.68 -10.87
CA MET A 69 -7.39 10.92 -9.92
C MET A 69 -7.37 12.35 -9.36
N ASP A 70 -8.49 12.80 -8.80
CA ASP A 70 -8.47 13.96 -7.92
C ASP A 70 -7.90 13.60 -6.54
N PHE A 71 -7.24 14.54 -5.88
CA PHE A 71 -6.68 14.31 -4.54
C PHE A 71 -7.72 13.85 -3.52
N ARG A 72 -8.92 14.45 -3.49
CA ARG A 72 -9.95 14.09 -2.50
C ARG A 72 -10.48 12.69 -2.75
N GLU A 73 -10.56 12.28 -4.01
CA GLU A 73 -10.95 10.93 -4.42
C GLU A 73 -9.88 9.92 -3.98
N ALA A 74 -8.60 10.18 -4.32
CA ALA A 74 -7.47 9.31 -3.96
C ALA A 74 -7.30 9.17 -2.43
N ALA A 75 -7.51 10.25 -1.67
CA ALA A 75 -7.39 10.23 -0.21
C ALA A 75 -8.59 9.58 0.51
N SER A 76 -9.76 9.51 -0.14
CA SER A 76 -10.98 8.94 0.45
C SER A 76 -11.22 7.49 0.05
N LEU A 77 -10.48 6.98 -0.94
CA LEU A 77 -10.62 5.61 -1.41
C LEU A 77 -10.19 4.63 -0.31
N LYS A 78 -11.06 3.67 0.03
CA LYS A 78 -10.70 2.57 0.92
C LYS A 78 -10.07 1.47 0.10
N ILE A 79 -8.95 0.94 0.58
CA ILE A 79 -8.18 -0.06 -0.15
C ILE A 79 -8.92 -1.39 -0.29
N VAL A 80 -9.84 -1.73 0.62
CA VAL A 80 -10.68 -2.93 0.48
C VAL A 80 -11.55 -2.90 -0.78
N ASP A 81 -12.09 -1.72 -1.13
CA ASP A 81 -12.91 -1.54 -2.32
C ASP A 81 -12.06 -1.68 -3.60
N GLU A 82 -10.76 -1.38 -3.50
CA GLU A 82 -9.79 -1.52 -4.59
C GLU A 82 -9.25 -2.96 -4.71
N MET A 83 -8.95 -3.62 -3.59
CA MET A 83 -8.46 -5.00 -3.57
C MET A 83 -9.50 -5.98 -4.12
N ASP A 84 -10.80 -5.75 -3.89
CA ASP A 84 -11.86 -6.56 -4.50
C ASP A 84 -11.96 -6.39 -6.03
N VAL A 85 -11.50 -5.25 -6.56
CA VAL A 85 -11.44 -4.98 -8.00
C VAL A 85 -10.18 -5.58 -8.63
N ILE A 86 -9.03 -5.51 -7.94
CA ILE A 86 -7.76 -6.06 -8.43
C ILE A 86 -7.71 -7.58 -8.27
N TYR A 87 -8.28 -8.13 -7.19
CA TYR A 87 -8.36 -9.55 -6.88
C TYR A 87 -9.81 -9.97 -6.62
N PRO A 88 -10.64 -10.14 -7.66
CA PRO A 88 -12.01 -10.61 -7.49
C PRO A 88 -12.01 -11.99 -6.83
N GLY A 89 -12.36 -12.04 -5.53
CA GLY A 89 -12.28 -13.25 -4.69
C GLY A 89 -11.53 -13.08 -3.36
N SER A 90 -10.93 -11.91 -3.08
CA SER A 90 -10.24 -11.60 -1.81
C SER A 90 -11.15 -11.40 -0.59
N ALA A 91 -12.46 -11.61 -0.71
CA ALA A 91 -13.41 -11.53 0.42
C ALA A 91 -13.12 -12.50 1.59
N LEU A 92 -12.10 -13.36 1.48
CA LEU A 92 -11.63 -14.27 2.53
C LEU A 92 -10.67 -13.64 3.56
N TRP A 93 -10.18 -12.41 3.34
CA TRP A 93 -9.21 -11.76 4.24
C TRP A 93 -9.84 -10.89 5.35
N SER A 94 -11.18 -10.84 5.42
CA SER A 94 -11.96 -9.99 6.34
C SER A 94 -12.19 -10.57 7.74
N SER A 95 -11.43 -11.60 8.16
CA SER A 95 -11.44 -12.15 9.53
C SER A 95 -10.13 -11.89 10.27
#